data_AF-A0A8K1FFH8-F1
#
_entry.id   AF-A0A8K1FFH8-F1
#
_cell.length_a   1.000
_cell.length_b   1.000
_cell.length_c   1.000
_cell.angle_alpha   90.00
_cell.angle_beta   90.00
_cell.angle_gamma   90.00
#
_symmetry.space_group_name_H-M   'P 1'
#
loop_
_entity.id
_entity.type
_entity.pdbx_description
1 polymer ?
#
loop_
_entity_poly.entity_id
_entity_poly.type
_entity_poly.pdbx_seq_one_letter_code
_entity_poly.pdbx_strand_id
1 'polypeptide(L)'
;MASALPFPIATGKKKVVQVFECPQETWKSQKSATGRRPAKAKDAELSINEQIRKEFDETFESVKSFAAENLKGKEKKQHDAKRIEALGGKAAKNRSMPYNILTGIKKARAIREKKQEELHKQSDVVLGKRKRGKASEKKEKKKNMDYGLQATRGKFRNGVLNVSGL
;
A
#
# COMPACT_ATOMS: atom_id res chain seq x y z
N MET A 1 -45.11 47.15 35.21
CA MET A 1 -43.82 47.08 35.96
C MET A 1 -42.97 46.01 35.30
N ALA A 2 -41.96 46.39 34.50
CA ALA A 2 -41.09 45.45 33.83
C ALA A 2 -39.75 45.36 34.59
N SER A 3 -39.48 44.18 35.15
CA SER A 3 -38.25 43.84 35.86
C SER A 3 -37.10 43.63 34.88
N ALA A 4 -36.11 44.51 34.89
CA ALA A 4 -34.90 44.36 34.09
C ALA A 4 -33.94 43.35 34.75
N LEU A 5 -33.52 42.34 34.00
CA LEU A 5 -32.49 41.37 34.41
C LEU A 5 -31.11 42.08 34.47
N PRO A 6 -30.28 41.82 35.50
CA PRO A 6 -28.97 42.45 35.62
C PRO A 6 -27.96 41.71 34.72
N PHE A 7 -27.89 42.08 33.45
CA PHE A 7 -26.74 41.70 32.63
C PHE A 7 -25.53 42.55 33.05
N PRO A 8 -24.35 41.95 33.30
CA PRO A 8 -23.16 42.72 33.64
C PRO A 8 -22.77 43.60 32.46
N ILE A 9 -22.92 44.91 32.64
CA ILE A 9 -22.43 45.94 31.72
C ILE A 9 -20.91 45.77 31.59
N ALA A 10 -20.44 45.69 30.35
CA ALA A 10 -19.05 45.47 30.02
C ALA A 10 -18.16 46.57 30.64
N THR A 11 -17.58 46.30 31.80
CA THR A 11 -16.50 47.12 32.36
C THR A 11 -15.36 47.11 31.34
N GLY A 12 -14.97 48.27 30.82
CA GLY A 12 -13.97 48.47 29.76
C GLY A 12 -12.54 48.00 30.06
N LYS A 13 -12.35 47.11 31.04
CA LYS A 13 -11.08 46.46 31.34
C LYS A 13 -10.90 45.29 30.37
N LYS A 14 -10.06 45.49 29.36
CA LYS A 14 -9.62 44.42 28.44
C LYS A 14 -8.93 43.33 29.26
N LYS A 15 -9.50 42.13 29.31
CA LYS A 15 -8.81 40.96 29.87
C LYS A 15 -7.56 40.73 29.02
N VAL A 16 -6.39 40.60 29.65
CA VAL A 16 -5.15 40.26 28.97
C VAL A 16 -5.30 38.83 28.46
N VAL A 17 -5.59 38.67 27.17
CA VAL A 17 -5.65 37.37 26.50
C VAL A 17 -4.20 36.98 26.20
N GLN A 18 -3.66 36.03 26.97
CA GLN A 18 -2.40 35.39 26.59
C GLN A 18 -2.67 34.46 25.41
N VAL A 19 -2.25 34.89 24.23
CA VAL A 19 -2.26 34.07 23.03
C VAL A 19 -1.05 33.15 23.12
N PHE A 20 -1.29 31.87 23.40
CA PHE A 20 -0.26 30.85 23.27
C PHE A 20 -0.16 30.41 21.82
N GLU A 21 1.04 30.47 21.27
CA GLU A 21 1.33 29.97 19.93
C GLU A 21 1.21 28.44 19.95
N CYS A 22 0.32 27.88 19.13
CA CYS A 22 0.17 26.44 19.01
C CYS A 22 1.52 25.84 18.56
N PRO A 23 2.10 24.87 19.30
CA PRO A 23 3.36 24.25 18.91
C PRO A 23 3.19 23.58 17.55
N GLN A 24 4.04 23.95 16.58
CA GLN A 24 4.00 23.35 15.26
C GLN A 24 4.27 21.84 15.36
N GLU A 25 3.44 21.05 14.68
CA GLU A 25 3.51 19.60 14.66
C GLU A 25 4.76 19.11 13.91
N THR A 26 5.90 19.00 14.60
CA THR A 26 7.19 18.60 14.03
C THR A 26 7.22 17.16 13.47
N TRP A 27 6.21 16.34 13.80
CA TRP A 27 6.09 14.96 13.34
C TRP A 27 5.50 14.81 11.93
N LYS A 28 4.97 15.90 11.32
CA LYS A 28 4.48 15.92 9.93
C LYS A 28 5.57 16.21 8.89
N SER A 29 6.83 16.42 9.30
CA SER A 29 7.96 16.51 8.38
C SER A 29 8.29 15.13 7.80
N GLN A 30 7.48 14.68 6.85
CA GLN A 30 7.89 13.60 5.96
C GLN A 30 9.04 14.12 5.11
N LYS A 31 10.25 13.60 5.35
CA LYS A 31 11.35 13.70 4.39
C LYS A 31 10.80 13.28 3.03
N SER A 32 10.69 14.24 2.10
CA SER A 32 10.30 13.94 0.74
C SER A 32 11.31 12.95 0.18
N ALA A 33 10.82 11.91 -0.48
CA ALA A 33 11.64 10.84 -1.04
C ALA A 33 12.37 11.31 -2.32
N THR A 34 13.08 12.45 -2.27
CA THR A 34 13.86 13.05 -3.36
C THR A 34 15.25 12.41 -3.49
N GLY A 35 15.33 11.09 -3.29
CA GLY A 35 16.56 10.30 -3.37
C GLY A 35 16.50 9.15 -4.36
N ARG A 36 15.65 9.21 -5.40
CA ARG A 36 15.71 8.22 -6.49
C ARG A 36 16.87 8.59 -7.40
N ARG A 37 17.99 7.87 -7.25
CA ARG A 37 19.15 7.97 -8.14
C ARG A 37 18.69 7.75 -9.59
N PRO A 38 19.17 8.54 -10.57
CA PRO A 38 18.84 8.32 -11.97
C PRO A 38 19.33 6.93 -12.40
N ALA A 39 18.49 6.21 -13.15
CA ALA A 39 18.86 4.94 -13.75
C ALA A 39 20.05 5.19 -14.69
N LYS A 40 21.21 4.56 -14.42
CA LYS A 40 22.35 4.63 -15.33
C LYS A 40 21.92 4.06 -16.69
N ALA A 41 22.27 4.79 -17.75
CA ALA A 41 22.07 4.40 -19.15
C ALA A 41 22.70 3.02 -19.42
N LYS A 42 22.04 2.24 -20.26
CA LYS A 42 22.25 0.79 -20.46
C LYS A 42 23.43 0.43 -21.38
N ASP A 43 24.26 1.39 -21.76
CA ASP A 43 25.30 1.20 -22.78
C ASP A 43 26.71 1.09 -22.18
N ALA A 44 26.80 0.75 -20.89
CA ALA A 44 28.07 0.30 -20.29
C ALA A 44 28.24 -1.19 -20.60
N GLU A 45 29.38 -1.58 -21.15
CA GLU A 45 29.76 -2.98 -21.36
C GLU A 45 29.51 -3.78 -20.08
N LEU A 46 28.45 -4.58 -20.09
CA LEU A 46 28.02 -5.36 -18.94
C LEU A 46 29.15 -6.31 -18.57
N SER A 47 29.43 -6.45 -17.28
CA SER A 47 30.38 -7.45 -16.80
C SER A 47 29.97 -8.83 -17.31
N ILE A 48 30.91 -9.75 -17.53
CA ILE A 48 30.63 -11.14 -17.94
C ILE A 48 29.53 -11.77 -17.07
N ASN A 49 29.54 -11.52 -15.76
CA ASN A 49 28.50 -12.00 -14.83
C ASN A 49 27.12 -11.37 -15.07
N GLU A 50 27.06 -10.12 -15.52
CA GLU A 50 25.82 -9.43 -15.86
C GLU A 50 25.27 -9.90 -17.21
N GLN A 51 26.15 -10.22 -18.16
CA GLN A 51 25.78 -10.84 -19.44
C GLN A 51 25.15 -12.22 -19.22
N ILE A 52 25.80 -13.08 -18.42
CA ILE A 52 25.26 -14.40 -18.06
C ILE A 52 23.88 -14.30 -17.39
N ARG A 53 23.70 -13.33 -16.48
CA ARG A 53 22.38 -13.10 -15.85
C ARG A 53 21.33 -12.68 -16.86
N LYS A 54 21.68 -11.80 -17.79
CA LYS A 54 20.79 -11.33 -18.84
C LYS A 54 20.40 -12.47 -19.79
N GLU A 55 21.35 -13.29 -20.21
CA GLU A 55 21.11 -14.49 -21.02
C GLU A 55 20.18 -15.48 -20.29
N PHE A 56 20.39 -15.68 -18.98
CA PHE A 56 19.50 -16.51 -18.17
C PHE A 56 18.07 -15.95 -18.09
N ASP A 57 17.92 -14.65 -17.89
CA ASP A 57 16.61 -14.00 -17.85
C ASP A 57 15.89 -14.07 -19.20
N GLU A 58 16.62 -13.87 -20.31
CA GLU A 58 16.11 -13.95 -21.67
C GLU A 58 15.67 -15.37 -22.03
N THR A 59 16.50 -16.38 -21.72
CA THR A 59 16.15 -17.79 -21.95
C THR A 59 14.97 -18.23 -21.09
N PHE A 60 14.91 -17.82 -19.82
CA PHE A 60 13.78 -18.11 -18.95
C PHE A 60 12.48 -17.50 -19.46
N GLU A 61 12.52 -16.26 -19.97
CA GLU A 61 11.35 -15.62 -20.56
C GLU A 61 10.94 -16.29 -21.88
N SER A 62 11.91 -16.73 -22.70
CA SER A 62 11.66 -17.52 -23.91
C SER A 62 10.92 -18.83 -23.60
N VAL A 63 11.36 -19.57 -22.57
CA VAL A 63 10.69 -20.80 -22.13
C VAL A 63 9.25 -20.54 -21.67
N LYS A 64 9.00 -19.44 -20.94
CA LYS A 64 7.63 -19.05 -20.58
C LYS A 64 6.78 -18.71 -21.79
N SER A 65 7.35 -17.98 -22.77
CA SER A 65 6.61 -17.58 -23.97
C SER A 65 6.40 -18.72 -24.96
N PHE A 66 7.23 -19.77 -24.94
CA PHE A 66 7.12 -20.93 -25.81
C PHE A 66 5.73 -21.59 -25.71
N ALA A 67 5.22 -21.74 -24.49
CA ALA A 67 3.86 -22.25 -24.29
C ALA A 67 2.77 -21.32 -24.86
N ALA A 68 3.07 -20.03 -25.00
CA ALA A 68 2.15 -19.03 -25.52
C ALA A 68 2.10 -18.97 -27.06
N GLU A 69 3.12 -19.45 -27.77
CA GLU A 69 3.20 -19.41 -29.23
C GLU A 69 2.10 -20.26 -29.90
N ASN A 70 1.73 -21.36 -29.25
CA ASN A 70 0.67 -22.26 -29.71
C ASN A 70 -0.74 -21.80 -29.34
N LEU A 71 -0.89 -20.71 -28.56
CA LEU A 71 -2.20 -20.20 -28.18
C LEU A 71 -2.91 -19.56 -29.38
N LYS A 72 -4.20 -19.84 -29.53
CA LYS A 72 -5.04 -19.30 -30.62
C LYS A 72 -6.19 -18.45 -30.07
N GLY A 73 -6.64 -17.48 -30.87
CA GLY A 73 -7.87 -16.72 -30.61
C GLY A 73 -7.88 -15.94 -29.28
N LYS A 74 -8.81 -16.31 -28.39
CA LYS A 74 -9.07 -15.57 -27.12
C LYS A 74 -7.91 -15.70 -26.13
N GLU A 75 -7.24 -16.84 -26.09
CA GLU A 75 -6.16 -17.10 -25.13
C GLU A 75 -4.92 -16.28 -25.47
N LYS A 76 -4.58 -16.20 -26.76
CA LYS A 76 -3.50 -15.33 -27.27
C LYS A 76 -3.73 -13.86 -26.88
N LYS A 77 -4.95 -13.35 -27.08
CA LYS A 77 -5.33 -11.99 -26.68
C LYS A 77 -5.15 -11.73 -25.18
N GLN A 78 -5.47 -12.71 -24.32
CA GLN A 78 -5.28 -12.58 -22.88
C GLN A 78 -3.81 -12.62 -22.48
N HIS A 79 -3.01 -13.46 -23.15
CA HIS A 79 -1.57 -13.52 -22.94
C HIS A 79 -0.89 -12.20 -23.34
N ASP A 80 -1.22 -11.68 -24.51
CA ASP A 80 -0.67 -10.42 -25.01
C ASP A 80 -1.06 -9.23 -24.11
N ALA A 81 -2.30 -9.20 -23.60
CA ALA A 81 -2.74 -8.20 -22.63
C ALA A 81 -1.90 -8.24 -21.33
N LYS A 82 -1.61 -9.45 -20.81
CA LYS A 82 -0.72 -9.61 -19.64
C LYS A 82 0.71 -9.16 -19.93
N ARG A 83 1.22 -9.42 -21.14
CA ARG A 83 2.53 -8.95 -21.58
C ARG A 83 2.59 -7.42 -21.63
N ILE A 84 1.55 -6.78 -22.17
CA ILE A 84 1.41 -5.32 -22.19
C ILE A 84 1.40 -4.76 -20.77
N GLU A 85 0.64 -5.37 -19.85
CA GLU A 85 0.62 -4.98 -18.43
C GLU A 85 2.00 -5.10 -17.77
N ALA A 86 2.73 -6.18 -18.05
CA ALA A 86 4.08 -6.41 -17.51
C ALA A 86 5.11 -5.37 -18.00
N LEU A 87 4.96 -4.89 -19.24
CA LEU A 87 5.79 -3.81 -19.81
C LEU A 87 5.43 -2.41 -19.29
N GLY A 88 4.46 -2.31 -18.37
CA GLY A 88 4.01 -1.04 -17.80
C GLY A 88 2.80 -0.44 -18.50
N GLY A 89 2.17 -1.18 -19.41
CA GLY A 89 0.88 -0.82 -19.99
C GLY A 89 -0.24 -0.82 -18.96
N LYS A 90 -1.30 -0.06 -19.24
CA LYS A 90 -2.47 0.03 -18.37
C LYS A 90 -3.30 -1.25 -18.45
N ALA A 91 -3.65 -1.81 -17.30
CA ALA A 91 -4.51 -2.99 -17.23
C ALA A 91 -5.90 -2.75 -17.81
N ALA A 92 -6.46 -3.79 -18.42
CA ALA A 92 -7.80 -3.74 -18.99
C ALA A 92 -8.85 -3.45 -17.90
N LYS A 93 -9.78 -2.53 -18.19
CA LYS A 93 -10.85 -2.18 -17.23
C LYS A 93 -11.81 -3.35 -17.10
N ASN A 94 -12.02 -3.81 -15.86
CA ASN A 94 -13.04 -4.81 -15.57
C ASN A 94 -14.45 -4.26 -15.86
N ARG A 95 -15.34 -5.12 -16.38
CA ARG A 95 -16.75 -4.76 -16.58
C ARG A 95 -17.39 -4.39 -15.25
N SER A 96 -18.24 -3.36 -15.25
CA SER A 96 -19.07 -3.04 -14.10
C SER A 96 -20.03 -4.19 -13.83
N MET A 97 -20.07 -4.67 -12.59
CA MET A 97 -20.91 -5.77 -12.14
C MET A 97 -21.55 -5.39 -10.81
N PRO A 98 -22.82 -5.74 -10.57
CA PRO A 98 -23.46 -5.56 -9.26
C PRO A 98 -22.66 -6.21 -8.14
N TYR A 99 -22.65 -5.56 -6.97
CA TYR A 99 -21.80 -5.95 -5.85
C TYR A 99 -22.03 -7.39 -5.38
N ASN A 100 -23.29 -7.83 -5.30
CA ASN A 100 -23.65 -9.17 -4.84
C ASN A 100 -23.09 -10.25 -5.78
N ILE A 101 -23.19 -10.04 -7.09
CA ILE A 101 -22.68 -10.96 -8.11
C ILE A 101 -21.15 -11.00 -8.06
N LEU A 102 -20.51 -9.84 -7.99
CA LEU A 102 -19.05 -9.74 -7.90
C LEU A 102 -18.51 -10.43 -6.64
N THR A 103 -19.20 -10.29 -5.52
CA THR A 103 -18.84 -10.93 -4.25
C THR A 103 -18.99 -12.45 -4.35
N GLY A 104 -20.07 -12.94 -4.95
CA GLY A 104 -20.28 -14.37 -5.20
C GLY A 104 -19.16 -14.99 -6.04
N ILE A 105 -18.80 -14.36 -7.16
CA ILE A 105 -17.72 -14.81 -8.05
C ILE A 105 -16.38 -14.87 -7.29
N LYS A 106 -16.06 -13.82 -6.52
CA LYS A 106 -14.80 -13.78 -5.74
C LYS A 106 -14.74 -14.87 -4.68
N LYS A 107 -15.83 -15.12 -3.95
CA LYS A 107 -15.90 -16.19 -2.95
C LYS A 107 -15.73 -17.57 -3.58
N ALA A 108 -16.43 -17.84 -4.68
CA ALA A 108 -16.31 -19.11 -5.41
C ALA A 108 -14.88 -19.34 -5.92
N ARG A 109 -14.23 -18.29 -6.45
CA ARG A 109 -12.83 -18.35 -6.87
C ARG A 109 -11.90 -18.71 -5.71
N ALA A 110 -12.03 -18.03 -4.57
CA ALA A 110 -11.21 -18.28 -3.39
C ALA A 110 -11.38 -19.71 -2.85
N ILE A 111 -12.60 -20.25 -2.89
CA ILE A 111 -12.87 -21.64 -2.47
C ILE A 111 -12.16 -22.63 -3.41
N ARG A 112 -12.24 -22.41 -4.75
CA ARG A 112 -11.56 -23.27 -5.73
C ARG A 112 -10.04 -23.22 -5.59
N GLU A 113 -9.48 -22.03 -5.39
CA GLU A 113 -8.04 -21.85 -5.19
C GLU A 113 -7.57 -22.58 -3.92
N LYS A 114 -8.30 -22.46 -2.80
CA LYS A 114 -8.00 -23.21 -1.57
C LYS A 114 -8.06 -24.72 -1.78
N LYS A 115 -9.10 -25.22 -2.44
CA LYS A 115 -9.23 -26.65 -2.74
C LYS A 115 -8.07 -27.16 -3.60
N GLN A 116 -7.65 -26.39 -4.60
CA GLN A 116 -6.48 -26.74 -5.41
C GLN A 116 -5.20 -26.74 -4.57
N GLU A 117 -4.99 -25.73 -3.72
CA GLU A 117 -3.85 -25.69 -2.82
C GLU A 117 -3.82 -26.87 -1.85
N GLU A 118 -4.97 -27.31 -1.34
CA GLU A 118 -5.09 -28.50 -0.50
C GLU A 118 -4.72 -29.77 -1.26
N LEU A 119 -5.24 -29.94 -2.49
CA LEU A 119 -4.90 -31.09 -3.34
C LEU A 119 -3.40 -31.12 -3.68
N HIS A 120 -2.80 -29.97 -4.00
CA HIS A 120 -1.35 -29.88 -4.25
C HIS A 120 -0.52 -30.21 -3.01
N LYS A 121 -0.99 -29.86 -1.81
CA LYS A 121 -0.35 -30.27 -0.56
C LYS A 121 -0.49 -31.76 -0.30
N GLN A 122 -1.66 -32.34 -0.58
CA GLN A 122 -1.89 -33.78 -0.41
C GLN A 122 -1.05 -34.62 -1.39
N SER A 123 -0.77 -34.10 -2.58
CA SER A 123 0.09 -34.76 -3.57
C SER A 123 1.57 -34.40 -3.44
N ASP A 124 1.98 -33.72 -2.37
CA ASP A 124 3.35 -33.24 -2.11
C ASP A 124 3.98 -32.44 -3.27
N VAL A 125 3.14 -31.76 -4.09
CA VAL A 125 3.61 -30.90 -5.17
C VAL A 125 4.06 -29.56 -4.60
N VAL A 126 5.37 -29.30 -4.62
CA VAL A 126 5.95 -28.04 -4.16
C VAL A 126 5.75 -26.95 -5.21
N LEU A 127 4.81 -26.04 -4.96
CA LEU A 127 4.59 -24.85 -5.77
C LEU A 127 5.45 -23.68 -5.30
N GLY A 128 5.89 -22.85 -6.25
CA GLY A 128 6.61 -21.61 -5.94
C GLY A 128 5.79 -20.69 -5.02
N LYS A 129 6.40 -20.18 -3.94
CA LYS A 129 5.75 -19.28 -2.99
C LYS A 129 5.37 -17.97 -3.69
N ARG A 130 4.08 -17.80 -4.02
CA ARG A 130 3.55 -16.52 -4.50
C ARG A 130 3.63 -15.49 -3.38
N LYS A 131 4.29 -14.35 -3.63
CA LYS A 131 4.25 -13.21 -2.71
C LYS A 131 2.78 -12.81 -2.52
N ARG A 132 2.33 -12.69 -1.26
CA ARG A 132 0.97 -12.19 -0.95
C ARG A 132 0.77 -10.88 -1.69
N GLY A 133 -0.14 -10.88 -2.67
CA GLY A 133 -0.39 -9.70 -3.48
C GLY A 133 -0.83 -8.53 -2.59
N LYS A 134 -0.42 -7.30 -2.94
CA LYS A 134 -0.76 -6.08 -2.17
C LYS A 134 -2.28 -5.84 -1.99
N ALA A 135 -3.13 -6.60 -2.70
CA ALA A 135 -4.59 -6.61 -2.54
C ALA A 135 -5.09 -7.61 -1.46
N SER A 136 -4.36 -8.70 -1.21
CA SER A 136 -4.67 -9.70 -0.17
C SER A 136 -4.21 -9.26 1.22
N GLU A 137 -3.21 -8.39 1.26
CA GLU A 137 -2.91 -7.57 2.42
C GLU A 137 -4.02 -6.53 2.50
N LYS A 138 -5.15 -6.93 3.13
CA LYS A 138 -6.18 -6.01 3.60
C LYS A 138 -5.46 -4.75 4.05
N LYS A 139 -5.90 -3.60 3.52
CA LYS A 139 -5.55 -2.27 4.05
C LYS A 139 -6.07 -2.09 5.49
N GLU A 140 -5.90 -3.08 6.36
CA GLU A 140 -5.55 -2.87 7.76
C GLU A 140 -4.13 -2.27 7.86
N LYS A 141 -3.52 -1.88 6.73
CA LYS A 141 -2.49 -0.85 6.63
C LYS A 141 -2.90 0.37 7.44
N LYS A 142 -2.45 0.35 8.70
CA LYS A 142 -2.33 1.48 9.60
C LYS A 142 -3.64 2.24 9.70
N LYS A 143 -4.64 1.66 10.38
CA LYS A 143 -5.48 2.56 11.19
C LYS A 143 -4.47 3.38 11.99
N ASN A 144 -4.45 4.69 11.80
CA ASN A 144 -3.78 5.56 12.75
C ASN A 144 -4.38 5.15 14.09
N MET A 145 -3.59 4.44 14.89
CA MET A 145 -4.01 4.08 16.23
C MET A 145 -4.33 5.41 16.88
N ASP A 146 -5.54 5.54 17.41
CA ASP A 146 -5.88 6.72 18.18
C ASP A 146 -5.00 6.68 19.43
N TYR A 147 -3.97 7.53 19.44
CA TYR A 147 -3.03 7.61 20.55
C TYR A 147 -3.63 8.37 21.75
N GLY A 148 -4.92 8.75 21.67
CA GLY A 148 -5.60 9.54 22.68
C GLY A 148 -5.08 10.97 22.79
N LEU A 149 -5.64 11.74 23.72
CA LEU A 149 -5.16 13.08 24.06
C LEU A 149 -3.83 12.98 24.82
N GLN A 150 -2.72 13.31 24.16
CA GLN A 150 -1.41 13.36 24.82
C GLN A 150 -1.28 14.65 25.64
N ALA A 151 -1.71 14.61 26.90
CA ALA A 151 -1.71 15.77 27.81
C ALA A 151 -0.32 16.13 28.37
N THR A 152 0.67 15.25 28.26
CA THR A 152 1.99 15.40 28.92
C THR A 152 3.14 15.49 27.92
N ARG A 153 4.08 16.40 28.18
CA ARG A 153 5.37 16.46 27.48
C ARG A 153 6.29 15.36 28.03
N GLY A 154 6.39 14.24 27.34
CA GLY A 154 7.32 13.16 27.70
C GLY A 154 7.02 11.85 26.97
N LYS A 155 7.93 10.87 27.09
CA LYS A 155 7.71 9.51 26.57
C LYS A 155 7.11 8.66 27.68
N PHE A 156 5.80 8.43 27.63
CA PHE A 156 5.12 7.52 28.55
C PHE A 156 5.16 6.08 28.01
N ARG A 157 5.81 5.17 28.75
CA ARG A 157 5.86 3.73 28.40
C ARG A 157 5.73 2.90 29.66
N ASN A 158 4.84 1.90 29.65
CA ASN A 158 4.63 0.95 30.76
C ASN A 158 4.39 1.61 32.13
N GLY A 159 3.60 2.69 32.20
CA GLY A 159 3.30 3.37 33.46
C GLY A 159 4.34 4.39 33.93
N VAL A 160 5.46 4.54 33.22
CA VAL A 160 6.55 5.48 33.57
C VAL A 160 6.61 6.61 32.55
N LEU A 161 6.58 7.85 33.05
CA LEU A 161 6.76 9.06 32.24
C LEU A 161 8.23 9.47 32.23
N ASN A 162 8.92 9.22 31.12
CA ASN A 162 10.27 9.71 30.92
C ASN A 162 10.23 11.15 30.39
N VAL A 163 10.61 12.09 31.25
CA VAL A 163 10.81 13.50 30.88
C VAL A 163 12.30 13.70 30.64
N SER A 164 12.70 13.98 29.40
CA SER A 164 14.05 14.49 29.14
C SER A 164 14.09 15.94 29.61
N GLY A 165 15.04 16.25 30.50
CA GLY A 165 15.17 17.55 31.16
C GLY A 165 15.28 18.74 30.20
N LEU A 166 14.94 19.91 30.77
CA LEU A 166 14.97 21.26 30.18
C LEU A 166 16.24 21.56 29.38
#